data_AF-A0A2P5AQD5-F1
#
_entry.id   AF-A0A2P5AQD5-F1
#
_cell.length_a   1.000
_cell.length_b   1.000
_cell.length_c   1.000
_cell.angle_alpha   90.00
_cell.angle_beta   90.00
_cell.angle_gamma   90.00
#
_symmetry.space_group_name_H-M   'P 1'
#
loop_
_entity.id
_entity.type
_entity.pdbx_description
1 polymer ?
#
loop_
_entity_poly.entity_id
_entity_poly.type
_entity_poly.pdbx_seq_one_letter_code
_entity_poly.pdbx_strand_id
1 'polypeptide(L)'
;MFHFQALYDENGVDPTEFQDDVVTEFVMPCFVEPVPATALQNSLVLKGWAQLLFHHTRRTREAKGIFVNSFTEHESHAFLSLSNVETPPVYPVRPILECLQGGACGSLMSSSGLMISLPLR
;
A
#
# COMPACT_ATOMS: atom_id res chain seq x y z
N MET A 1 0.14 4.41 1.03
CA MET A 1 -1.06 5.08 0.48
C MET A 1 -1.72 6.07 1.43
N PHE A 2 -2.13 5.68 2.65
CA PHE A 2 -2.76 6.62 3.60
C PHE A 2 -1.92 7.86 3.91
N HIS A 3 -0.59 7.70 4.00
CA HIS A 3 0.35 8.80 4.18
C HIS A 3 0.28 9.83 3.02
N PHE A 4 0.37 9.38 1.77
CA PHE A 4 0.26 10.26 0.60
C PHE A 4 -1.13 10.89 0.45
N GLN A 5 -2.19 10.18 0.85
CA GLN A 5 -3.53 10.77 0.87
C GLN A 5 -3.64 11.90 1.89
N ALA A 6 -3.03 11.78 3.08
CA ALA A 6 -2.97 12.86 4.06
C ALA A 6 -2.14 14.04 3.52
N LEU A 7 -0.96 13.79 2.93
CA LEU A 7 -0.14 14.83 2.30
C LEU A 7 -0.92 15.60 1.21
N TYR A 8 -1.72 14.89 0.40
CA TYR A 8 -2.55 15.51 -0.62
C TYR A 8 -3.71 16.33 -0.04
N ASP A 9 -4.44 15.76 0.92
CA ASP A 9 -5.68 16.37 1.45
C ASP A 9 -5.42 17.50 2.47
N GLU A 10 -4.40 17.35 3.31
CA GLU A 10 -4.13 18.24 4.44
C GLU A 10 -3.00 19.23 4.15
N ASN A 11 -1.98 18.80 3.39
CA ASN A 11 -0.80 19.61 3.09
C ASN A 11 -0.80 20.14 1.65
N GLY A 12 -1.73 19.73 0.79
CA GLY A 12 -1.82 20.16 -0.60
C GLY A 12 -0.66 19.69 -1.48
N VAL A 13 0.05 18.63 -1.08
CA VAL A 13 1.18 18.07 -1.84
C VAL A 13 0.65 17.19 -2.96
N ASP A 14 0.82 17.60 -4.21
CA ASP A 14 0.44 16.80 -5.38
C ASP A 14 1.58 15.83 -5.73
N PRO A 15 1.40 14.50 -5.57
CA PRO A 15 2.44 13.53 -5.87
C PRO A 15 2.85 13.52 -7.36
N THR A 16 2.03 14.09 -8.25
CA THR A 16 2.33 14.14 -9.68
C THR A 16 3.44 15.14 -10.03
N GLU A 17 3.75 16.07 -9.12
CA GLU A 17 4.87 17.00 -9.27
C GLU A 17 6.24 16.31 -9.18
N PHE A 18 6.29 15.11 -8.59
CA PHE A 18 7.52 14.33 -8.42
C PHE A 18 7.72 13.30 -9.54
N GLN A 19 6.96 13.38 -10.63
CA GLN A 19 7.21 12.56 -11.80
C GLN A 19 8.61 12.85 -12.34
N ASP A 20 9.44 11.82 -12.42
CA ASP A 20 10.86 11.89 -12.84
C ASP A 20 11.77 12.74 -11.92
N ASP A 21 11.33 13.05 -10.70
CA ASP A 21 12.16 13.71 -9.69
C ASP A 21 13.16 12.71 -9.08
N VAL A 22 14.45 13.06 -9.14
CA VAL A 22 15.57 12.24 -8.63
C VAL A 22 16.17 12.76 -7.32
N VAL A 23 15.73 13.92 -6.85
CA VAL A 23 16.28 14.63 -5.68
C VAL A 23 15.37 14.45 -4.47
N THR A 24 14.06 14.47 -4.65
CA THR A 24 13.10 14.42 -3.54
C THR A 24 13.06 13.04 -2.90
N GLU A 25 13.09 13.03 -1.56
CA GLU A 25 12.91 11.84 -0.73
C GLU A 25 11.74 12.02 0.24
N PHE A 26 11.00 10.94 0.48
CA PHE A 26 9.83 10.91 1.34
C PHE A 26 10.11 10.14 2.62
N VAL A 27 9.98 10.82 3.76
CA VAL A 27 9.99 10.18 5.07
C VAL A 27 8.62 9.56 5.32
N MET A 28 8.51 8.25 5.11
CA MET A 28 7.25 7.52 5.26
C MET A 28 7.20 6.77 6.60
N PRO A 29 6.07 6.79 7.32
CA PRO A 29 5.94 6.13 8.64
C PRO A 29 6.26 4.64 8.65
N CYS A 30 6.12 3.96 7.51
CA CYS A 30 6.29 2.52 7.34
C CYS A 30 7.67 2.10 6.83
N PHE A 31 8.57 3.06 6.57
CA PHE A 31 9.93 2.81 6.12
C PHE A 31 10.92 3.40 7.11
N VAL A 32 11.98 2.65 7.40
CA VAL A 32 13.05 3.11 8.30
C VAL A 32 13.85 4.22 7.65
N GLU A 33 14.13 4.08 6.36
CA GLU A 33 14.89 5.04 5.56
C GLU A 33 13.95 5.88 4.68
N PRO A 34 14.33 7.13 4.36
CA PRO A 34 13.65 7.93 3.36
C PRO A 34 13.55 7.18 2.02
N VAL A 35 12.42 7.34 1.34
CA VAL A 35 12.17 6.68 0.06
C VAL A 35 12.28 7.70 -1.06
N PRO A 36 13.17 7.52 -2.04
CA PRO A 36 13.31 8.46 -3.15
C PRO A 36 12.04 8.48 -4.01
N ALA A 37 11.73 9.64 -4.61
CA ALA A 37 10.58 9.82 -5.50
C ALA A 37 10.58 8.80 -6.66
N THR A 38 11.76 8.44 -7.17
CA THR A 38 11.94 7.40 -8.20
C THR A 38 11.51 6.00 -7.79
N ALA A 39 11.44 5.70 -6.49
CA ALA A 39 10.98 4.41 -5.98
C ALA A 39 9.46 4.37 -5.71
N LEU A 40 8.76 5.49 -5.90
CA LEU A 40 7.30 5.51 -5.79
C LEU A 40 6.66 4.73 -6.93
N GLN A 41 5.49 4.16 -6.63
CA GLN A 41 4.71 3.47 -7.65
C GLN A 41 4.31 4.46 -8.75
N ASN A 42 4.58 4.15 -10.04
CA ASN A 42 4.30 5.05 -11.17
C ASN A 42 2.86 5.59 -11.20
N SER A 43 1.87 4.79 -10.78
CA SER A 43 0.47 5.21 -10.72
C SER A 43 0.20 6.31 -9.69
N LEU A 44 1.05 6.47 -8.67
CA LEU A 44 0.95 7.53 -7.67
C LEU A 44 1.40 8.89 -8.21
N VAL A 45 2.39 8.91 -9.11
CA VAL A 45 2.95 10.14 -9.70
C VAL A 45 2.33 10.48 -11.06
N LEU A 46 1.48 9.61 -11.62
CA LEU A 46 0.80 9.88 -12.89
C LEU A 46 -0.57 10.55 -12.67
N LYS A 47 -0.77 11.71 -13.32
CA LYS A 47 -2.02 12.46 -13.25
C LYS A 47 -3.22 11.61 -13.72
N GLY A 48 -4.33 11.72 -13.00
CA GLY A 48 -5.52 10.88 -13.17
C GLY A 48 -5.47 9.58 -12.35
N TRP A 49 -4.36 8.84 -12.40
CA TRP A 49 -4.17 7.64 -11.57
C TRP A 49 -4.02 7.98 -10.09
N ALA A 50 -3.28 9.05 -9.76
CA ALA A 50 -3.16 9.54 -8.39
C ALA A 50 -4.54 9.84 -7.75
N GLN A 51 -5.41 10.52 -8.50
CA GLN A 51 -6.76 10.84 -8.03
C GLN A 51 -7.62 9.60 -7.80
N LEU A 52 -7.53 8.62 -8.71
CA LEU A 52 -8.21 7.33 -8.57
C LEU A 52 -7.71 6.58 -7.32
N LEU A 53 -6.40 6.54 -7.10
CA LEU A 53 -5.79 5.93 -5.93
C LEU A 53 -6.24 6.61 -4.63
N PHE A 54 -6.28 7.95 -4.59
CA PHE A 54 -6.76 8.68 -3.43
C PHE A 54 -8.24 8.48 -3.19
N HIS A 55 -9.07 8.43 -4.24
CA HIS A 55 -10.47 8.06 -4.12
C HIS A 55 -10.65 6.68 -3.48
N HIS A 56 -9.94 5.67 -3.97
CA HIS A 56 -9.98 4.33 -3.36
C HIS A 56 -9.42 4.33 -1.94
N THR A 57 -8.35 5.06 -1.67
CA THR A 57 -7.74 5.14 -0.33
C THR A 57 -8.73 5.72 0.70
N ARG A 58 -9.49 6.76 0.36
CA ARG A 58 -10.54 7.31 1.23
C ARG A 58 -11.62 6.27 1.51
N ARG A 59 -12.08 5.55 0.48
CA ARG A 59 -13.07 4.47 0.65
C ARG A 59 -12.55 3.30 1.49
N THR A 60 -11.26 2.99 1.40
CA THR A 60 -10.64 1.96 2.27
C THR A 60 -10.75 2.35 3.74
N ARG A 61 -10.74 3.66 4.10
CA ARG A 61 -10.93 4.10 5.49
C ARG A 61 -12.34 3.84 6.03
N GLU A 62 -13.33 3.66 5.15
CA GLU A 62 -14.71 3.34 5.54
C GLU A 62 -14.91 1.83 5.79
N ALA A 63 -13.92 1.00 5.49
CA ALA A 63 -13.99 -0.44 5.71
C ALA A 63 -14.00 -0.78 7.21
N LYS A 64 -14.58 -1.95 7.55
CA LYS A 64 -14.53 -2.48 8.92
C LYS A 64 -13.14 -3.01 9.31
N GLY A 65 -12.31 -3.29 8.33
CA GLY A 65 -10.95 -3.80 8.50
C GLY A 65 -10.30 -4.08 7.15
N ILE A 66 -8.97 -4.18 7.16
CA ILE A 66 -8.13 -4.41 5.98
C ILE A 66 -7.43 -5.75 6.18
N PHE A 67 -7.71 -6.73 5.31
CA PHE A 67 -6.94 -7.97 5.28
C PHE A 67 -5.76 -7.82 4.34
N VAL A 68 -4.55 -8.06 4.85
CA VAL A 68 -3.31 -7.96 4.07
C VAL A 68 -2.70 -9.34 4.00
N ASN A 69 -2.44 -9.83 2.79
CA ASN A 69 -1.77 -11.11 2.55
C ASN A 69 -0.27 -11.00 2.86
N SER A 70 0.06 -10.88 4.15
CA SER A 70 1.40 -10.68 4.69
C SER A 70 1.49 -11.26 6.10
N PHE A 71 2.67 -11.22 6.71
CA PHE A 71 2.92 -11.74 8.03
C PHE A 71 3.70 -10.73 8.88
N THR A 72 3.28 -10.58 10.13
CA THR A 72 3.80 -9.55 11.05
C THR A 72 5.28 -9.69 11.34
N GLU A 73 5.81 -10.91 11.28
CA GLU A 73 7.21 -11.19 11.59
C GLU A 73 8.17 -10.53 10.59
N HIS A 74 7.75 -10.31 9.33
CA HIS A 74 8.56 -9.59 8.33
C HIS A 74 8.32 -8.08 8.33
N GLU A 75 7.07 -7.67 8.44
CA GLU A 75 6.64 -6.28 8.18
C GLU A 75 6.18 -5.57 9.46
N SER A 76 6.73 -5.96 10.61
CA SER A 76 6.34 -5.44 11.92
C SER A 76 6.35 -3.91 11.97
N HIS A 77 7.38 -3.27 11.40
CA HIS A 77 7.49 -1.82 11.33
C HIS A 77 6.34 -1.17 10.54
N ALA A 78 5.96 -1.78 9.41
CA ALA A 78 4.83 -1.29 8.62
C ALA A 78 3.52 -1.42 9.39
N PHE A 79 3.25 -2.56 10.03
CA PHE A 79 2.02 -2.75 10.82
C PHE A 79 1.92 -1.80 12.02
N LEU A 80 3.04 -1.56 12.74
CA LEU A 80 3.09 -0.59 13.83
C LEU A 80 2.84 0.85 13.35
N SER A 81 3.31 1.18 12.14
CA SER A 81 3.04 2.50 11.57
C SER A 81 1.54 2.69 11.27
N LEU A 82 0.84 1.64 10.84
CA LEU A 82 -0.60 1.72 10.54
C LEU A 82 -1.45 1.82 11.80
N SER A 83 -1.04 1.21 12.92
CA SER A 83 -1.78 1.32 14.18
C SER A 83 -1.82 2.73 14.76
N ASN A 84 -0.89 3.60 14.35
CA ASN A 84 -0.78 4.98 14.82
C ASN A 84 -1.54 5.98 13.94
N VAL A 85 -2.19 5.52 12.87
CA VAL A 85 -2.94 6.35 11.93
C VAL A 85 -4.42 6.00 12.06
N GLU A 86 -5.32 6.97 11.83
CA GLU A 86 -6.77 6.76 11.77
C GLU A 86 -7.18 5.87 10.57
N THR A 87 -6.81 4.60 10.63
CA THR A 87 -7.09 3.59 9.62
C THR A 87 -7.89 2.45 10.26
N PRO A 88 -8.72 1.73 9.48
CA PRO A 88 -9.40 0.55 9.99
C PRO A 88 -8.41 -0.49 10.51
N PRO A 89 -8.83 -1.38 11.42
CA PRO A 89 -7.99 -2.48 11.90
C PRO A 89 -7.39 -3.29 10.74
N VAL A 90 -6.08 -3.54 10.80
CA VAL A 90 -5.35 -4.29 9.77
C VAL A 90 -5.06 -5.71 10.27
N TYR A 91 -5.45 -6.69 9.48
CA TYR A 91 -5.32 -8.11 9.77
C TYR A 91 -4.37 -8.77 8.76
N PRO A 92 -3.14 -9.10 9.17
CA PRO A 92 -2.25 -9.91 8.36
C PRO A 92 -2.79 -11.34 8.26
N VAL A 93 -3.00 -11.80 7.04
CA VAL A 93 -3.35 -13.17 6.70
C VAL A 93 -2.11 -13.79 6.08
N ARG A 94 -1.69 -14.97 6.57
CA ARG A 94 -0.51 -15.65 6.03
C ARG A 94 -0.61 -15.79 4.51
N PRO A 95 0.54 -15.80 3.78
CA PRO A 95 0.60 -15.98 2.34
C PRO A 95 -0.41 -16.99 1.81
N ILE A 96 -1.47 -16.49 1.19
CA ILE A 96 -2.44 -17.31 0.48
C ILE A 96 -1.78 -17.69 -0.85
N LEU A 97 -1.15 -18.87 -0.86
CA LEU A 97 -0.60 -19.46 -2.06
C LEU A 97 -1.69 -20.33 -2.70
N GLU A 98 -1.96 -20.11 -3.99
CA GLU A 98 -2.77 -21.03 -4.77
C GLU A 98 -1.94 -22.30 -5.02
N CYS A 99 -2.21 -23.37 -4.28
CA CYS A 99 -1.66 -24.68 -4.58
C CYS A 99 -2.37 -25.26 -5.80
N LEU A 100 -1.78 -25.11 -6.99
CA LEU A 100 -2.20 -25.88 -8.16
C LEU A 100 -2.00 -27.38 -7.85
N GLN A 101 -3.05 -28.17 -8.04
CA GLN A 101 -3.06 -29.60 -7.72
C GLN A 101 -2.06 -30.35 -8.61
N GLY A 102 -0.93 -30.76 -8.02
CA GLY A 102 -0.03 -31.74 -8.62
C GLY A 102 1.46 -31.39 -8.54
N GLY A 103 2.05 -31.56 -7.36
CA GLY A 103 3.49 -31.80 -7.22
C GLY A 103 4.34 -30.60 -6.79
N ALA A 104 5.07 -30.80 -5.69
CA ALA A 104 6.16 -29.97 -5.15
C ALA A 104 5.80 -28.52 -4.75
N CYS A 105 5.56 -28.34 -3.46
CA CYS A 105 5.78 -27.04 -2.80
C CYS A 105 7.28 -26.72 -2.84
N GLY A 106 7.72 -25.98 -3.85
CA GLY A 106 9.10 -25.54 -4.00
C GLY A 106 9.27 -24.61 -5.19
N SER A 107 9.85 -23.44 -4.91
CA SER A 107 10.31 -22.39 -5.84
C SER A 107 9.25 -21.49 -6.52
N LEU A 108 9.34 -20.20 -6.16
CA LEU A 108 9.11 -18.98 -6.96
C LEU A 108 8.32 -19.11 -8.27
N MET A 109 7.19 -18.39 -8.38
CA MET A 109 6.83 -17.43 -9.46
C MET A 109 5.59 -16.64 -8.98
N SER A 110 5.71 -15.37 -8.57
CA SER A 110 5.53 -14.17 -9.41
C SER A 110 4.23 -14.14 -10.23
N SER A 111 3.19 -13.49 -9.71
CA SER A 111 2.39 -12.53 -10.47
C SER A 111 1.52 -11.70 -9.52
N SER A 112 1.72 -10.38 -9.58
CA SER A 112 0.84 -9.29 -9.18
C SER A 112 -0.64 -9.64 -8.93
N GLY A 113 -1.14 -9.30 -7.75
CA GLY A 113 -2.57 -9.36 -7.43
C GLY A 113 -2.93 -8.52 -6.22
N LEU A 114 -3.20 -7.22 -6.44
CA LEU A 114 -3.98 -6.38 -5.51
C LEU A 114 -5.31 -7.08 -5.25
N MET A 115 -5.49 -7.70 -4.07
CA MET A 115 -6.77 -8.31 -3.71
C MET A 115 -7.72 -7.21 -3.24
N ILE A 116 -8.64 -6.85 -4.14
CA ILE A 116 -9.69 -5.85 -4.01
C ILE A 116 -10.69 -6.31 -2.94
N SER A 117 -11.02 -5.40 -2.03
CA SER A 117 -12.10 -5.55 -1.04
C SER A 117 -13.45 -5.81 -1.74
N LEU A 118 -14.02 -7.01 -1.56
CA LEU A 118 -15.40 -7.30 -1.94
C LEU A 118 -16.35 -7.01 -0.77
N PRO A 119 -17.47 -6.30 -0.98
CA PRO A 119 -18.53 -6.20 0.01
C PRO A 119 -19.39 -7.47 -0.04
N LEU A 120 -19.48 -8.20 1.07
CA LEU A 120 -20.54 -9.19 1.25
C LEU A 120 -21.75 -8.49 1.88
N ARG A 121 -22.87 -8.63 1.18
CA ARG A 121 -24.20 -8.12 1.51
C ARG A 121 -24.83 -8.90 2.66
#